data_AF-A0A2T5LRV6-F1
#
_entry.id   AF-A0A2T5LRV6-F1
#
_cell.length_a   1.000
_cell.length_b   1.000
_cell.length_c   1.000
_cell.angle_alpha   90.00
_cell.angle_beta   90.00
_cell.angle_gamma   90.00
#
_symmetry.space_group_name_H-M   'P 1'
#
loop_
_entity.id
_entity.type
_entity.pdbx_description
1 polymer ?
#
loop_
_entity_poly.entity_id
_entity_poly.type
_entity_poly.pdbx_seq_one_letter_code
_entity_poly.pdbx_strand_id
1 'polypeptide(L)' 'MERGQAALLGQEEKDIPSHRFPPHPTSTRIIHFKGEYLSIYNEKTEHRHTFKENIAEFTSYEIPPGYTCYIRGASVYFQA' A
#
# COMPACT_ATOMS: atom_id res chain seq x y z
N MET A 1 5.19 -17.07 -5.81
CA MET A 1 4.34 -15.87 -5.97
C MET A 1 5.23 -14.66 -5.81
N GLU A 2 5.11 -13.67 -6.67
CA GLU A 2 5.87 -12.43 -6.54
C GLU A 2 5.39 -11.66 -5.30
N ARG A 3 6.31 -11.00 -4.58
CA ARG A 3 5.95 -10.23 -3.38
C ARG A 3 4.91 -9.16 -3.75
N GLY A 4 3.87 -9.03 -2.94
CA GLY A 4 2.76 -8.12 -3.15
C GLY A 4 1.67 -8.66 -4.08
N GLN A 5 1.89 -9.78 -4.78
CA GLN A 5 0.89 -10.32 -5.70
C GLN A 5 -0.32 -10.90 -4.96
N ALA A 6 -0.13 -11.54 -3.80
CA ALA A 6 -1.25 -12.04 -2.99
C ALA A 6 -2.11 -10.87 -2.51
N ALA A 7 -1.45 -9.82 -2.00
CA ALA A 7 -2.10 -8.60 -1.54
C ALA A 7 -2.94 -7.94 -2.64
N LEU A 8 -2.42 -7.84 -3.87
CA LEU A 8 -3.14 -7.27 -5.00
C LEU A 8 -4.36 -8.11 -5.43
N LEU A 9 -4.35 -9.42 -5.14
CA LEU A 9 -5.50 -10.31 -5.34
C LEU A 9 -6.47 -10.30 -4.15
N GLY A 10 -6.28 -9.39 -3.19
CA GLY A 10 -7.10 -9.25 -1.99
C GLY A 10 -6.83 -10.29 -0.90
N GLN A 11 -5.76 -11.09 -1.03
CA GLN A 11 -5.33 -12.03 -0.01
C GLN A 11 -4.35 -11.35 0.94
N GLU A 12 -4.52 -11.50 2.26
CA GLU A 12 -3.57 -10.96 3.24
C GLU A 12 -2.16 -11.54 3.00
N GLU A 13 -1.22 -10.65 2.70
CA GLU A 13 0.20 -10.97 2.62
C GLU A 13 0.90 -10.40 3.86
N LYS A 14 1.54 -11.28 4.63
CA LYS A 14 2.10 -10.97 5.96
C LYS A 14 3.61 -10.79 5.91
N ASP A 15 4.13 -10.10 6.93
CA ASP A 15 5.57 -9.98 7.21
C ASP A 15 6.40 -9.50 6.00
N ILE A 16 5.82 -8.60 5.20
CA ILE A 16 6.50 -7.99 4.05
C ILE A 16 7.58 -7.04 4.59
N PRO A 17 8.88 -7.31 4.34
CA PRO A 17 9.95 -6.45 4.86
C PRO A 17 9.88 -5.06 4.24
N SER A 18 9.68 -5.01 2.92
CA SER A 18 9.33 -3.81 2.17
C SER A 18 8.81 -4.17 0.79
N HIS A 19 7.90 -3.36 0.26
CA HIS A 19 7.42 -3.50 -1.11
C HIS A 19 6.87 -2.16 -1.65
N ARG A 20 6.91 -1.99 -2.97
CA ARG A 20 6.35 -0.84 -3.69
C ARG A 20 5.27 -1.34 -4.65
N PHE A 21 4.01 -1.10 -4.30
CA PHE A 21 2.89 -1.40 -5.17
C PHE A 21 2.80 -0.35 -6.28
N PRO A 22 2.76 -0.76 -7.56
CA PRO A 22 2.73 0.17 -8.68
C PRO A 22 1.44 1.00 -8.65
N PRO A 23 1.45 2.23 -9.19
CA PRO A 23 0.25 3.05 -9.29
C PRO A 23 -0.78 2.40 -10.22
N HIS A 24 -2.06 2.62 -9.94
CA HIS A 24 -3.13 2.28 -10.88
C HIS A 24 -3.47 3.52 -11.72
N PRO A 25 -3.66 3.41 -13.05
CA PRO A 25 -3.78 4.58 -13.93
C PRO A 25 -5.06 5.38 -13.73
N THR A 26 -6.17 4.73 -13.36
CA THR A 26 -7.52 5.34 -13.40
C THR A 26 -8.35 5.13 -12.13
N SER A 27 -8.28 3.95 -11.53
CA SER A 27 -9.02 3.62 -10.30
C SER A 27 -8.27 3.96 -9.01
N THR A 28 -9.00 4.52 -8.04
CA THR A 28 -8.58 4.52 -6.63
C THR A 28 -8.58 3.08 -6.12
N ARG A 29 -7.57 2.72 -5.33
CA ARG A 29 -7.51 1.43 -4.63
C ARG A 29 -7.56 1.66 -3.13
N ILE A 30 -8.08 0.68 -2.39
CA ILE A 30 -8.05 0.70 -0.93
C ILE A 30 -7.05 -0.35 -0.48
N ILE A 31 -6.06 0.07 0.31
CA ILE A 31 -5.14 -0.83 1.00
C ILE A 31 -5.54 -0.94 2.47
N HIS A 32 -5.64 -2.16 2.97
CA HIS A 32 -5.71 -2.44 4.40
C HIS A 32 -4.29 -2.70 4.89
N PHE A 33 -3.82 -1.87 5.82
CA PHE A 33 -2.44 -1.87 6.26
C PHE A 33 -2.32 -1.97 7.77
N LYS A 34 -1.39 -2.81 8.23
CA LYS A 34 -0.76 -2.73 9.55
C LYS A 34 0.75 -2.91 9.38
N GLY A 35 1.56 -2.19 10.14
CA GLY A 35 3.02 -2.28 10.02
C GLY A 35 3.76 -1.01 10.39
N GLU A 36 5.07 -1.03 10.12
CA GLU A 36 6.00 0.02 10.54
C GLU A 36 5.86 1.30 9.71
N TYR A 37 5.63 1.19 8.41
CA TYR A 37 5.70 2.33 7.49
C TYR A 37 4.76 2.18 6.29
N LEU A 38 4.00 3.23 5.98
CA LEU A 38 3.20 3.39 4.76
C LEU A 38 3.37 4.81 4.19
N SER A 39 3.73 4.89 2.91
CA SER A 39 3.76 6.14 2.13
C SER A 39 3.00 5.99 0.82
N ILE A 40 2.06 6.89 0.57
CA ILE A 40 1.31 7.00 -0.69
C ILE A 40 1.78 8.27 -1.40
N TYR A 41 2.49 8.10 -2.52
CA TYR A 41 3.26 9.15 -3.16
C TYR A 41 3.10 9.14 -4.68
N ASN A 42 2.93 10.32 -5.28
CA ASN A 42 2.93 10.51 -6.71
C ASN A 42 4.31 10.98 -7.16
N GLU A 43 5.03 10.11 -7.87
CA GLU A 43 6.39 10.38 -8.32
C GLU A 43 6.47 11.46 -9.41
N LYS A 44 5.39 11.69 -10.17
CA LYS A 44 5.38 12.69 -11.25
C LYS A 44 5.22 14.11 -10.74
N THR A 45 4.42 14.30 -9.70
CA THR A 45 4.12 15.61 -9.12
C THR A 45 4.86 15.86 -7.81
N GLU A 46 5.70 14.92 -7.40
CA GLU A 46 6.39 14.88 -6.11
C GLU A 46 5.47 15.06 -4.89
N HIS A 47 4.20 14.64 -5.03
CA HIS A 47 3.19 14.88 -4.01
C HIS A 47 3.02 13.67 -3.11
N ARG A 48 3.15 13.90 -1.79
CA ARG A 48 2.87 12.88 -0.77
C ARG A 48 1.45 13.03 -0.25
N HIS A 49 0.60 12.08 -0.62
CA HIS A 49 -0.80 12.04 -0.21
C HIS A 49 -0.96 11.55 1.24
N THR A 50 -0.32 10.43 1.57
CA THR A 50 -0.42 9.82 2.90
C THR A 50 0.95 9.40 3.40
N PHE A 51 1.18 9.61 4.69
CA PHE A 51 2.33 9.10 5.41
C PHE A 51 1.87 8.62 6.79
N LYS A 52 2.19 7.37 7.12
CA LYS A 52 1.82 6.72 8.39
C LYS A 52 2.94 5.80 8.85
N GLU A 53 3.11 5.72 10.17
CA GLU A 53 4.10 4.87 10.81
C GLU A 53 3.46 4.16 12.01
N ASN A 54 3.99 2.97 12.34
CA ASN A 54 3.64 2.19 13.53
C ASN A 54 2.13 1.95 13.71
N ILE A 55 1.49 1.44 12.66
CA ILE A 55 0.07 1.10 12.66
C ILE A 55 -0.11 -0.33 13.19
N ALA A 56 -0.60 -0.46 14.42
CA ALA A 56 -0.75 -1.74 15.11
C ALA A 56 -1.92 -2.59 14.59
N GLU A 57 -3.02 -1.95 14.21
CA GLU A 57 -4.25 -2.60 13.73
C GLU A 57 -4.52 -2.28 12.26
N PHE A 58 -5.18 -3.19 11.55
CA PHE A 58 -5.52 -2.97 10.15
C PHE A 58 -6.35 -1.70 9.98
N THR A 59 -5.75 -0.73 9.31
CA THR A 59 -6.40 0.54 8.95
C THR A 59 -6.44 0.67 7.43
N SER A 60 -7.58 1.13 6.92
CA SER A 60 -7.78 1.32 5.48
C SER A 60 -7.26 2.69 5.03
N TYR A 61 -6.59 2.72 3.89
CA TYR A 61 -6.16 3.96 3.23
C TYR A 61 -6.49 3.93 1.75
N GLU A 62 -6.94 5.07 1.24
CA GLU A 62 -7.13 5.26 -0.20
C GLU A 62 -5.80 5.56 -0.88
N ILE A 63 -5.56 4.89 -2.00
CA ILE A 63 -4.46 5.13 -2.92
C ILE A 63 -5.08 5.71 -4.20
N PRO A 64 -5.01 7.04 -4.41
CA PRO A 64 -5.57 7.65 -5.59
C PRO A 64 -4.89 7.17 -6.89
N PRO A 65 -5.52 7.37 -8.06
CA PRO A 65 -4.93 7.04 -9.35
C PRO A 65 -3.59 7.77 -9.54
N GLY A 66 -2.60 7.06 -10.08
CA GLY A 66 -1.25 7.59 -10.29
C GLY A 66 -0.36 7.62 -9.04
N TYR A 67 -0.84 7.20 -7.88
CA TYR A 67 -0.03 7.11 -6.66
C TYR A 67 0.53 5.72 -6.44
N THR A 68 1.82 5.68 -6.13
CA THR A 68 2.55 4.51 -5.68
C THR A 68 2.35 4.34 -4.17
N CYS A 69 2.17 3.09 -3.72
CA CYS A 69 2.13 2.77 -2.29
C CYS A 69 3.41 2.02 -1.89
N TYR A 70 4.18 2.61 -0.99
CA TYR A 70 5.39 2.01 -0.43
C TYR A 70 5.16 1.61 1.02
N ILE A 71 5.51 0.37 1.36
CA ILE A 71 5.35 -0.21 2.69
C ILE A 71 6.67 -0.78 3.22
N ARG A 72 6.82 -0.83 4.55
CA ARG A 72 7.88 -1.59 5.25
C ARG A 72 7.35 -2.25 6.51
N GLY A 73 7.89 -3.44 6.82
CA GLY A 73 7.56 -4.23 8.00
C GLY A 73 6.04 -4.37 8.19
N ALA A 74 5.35 -4.93 7.20
CA ALA A 74 3.89 -4.80 7.12
C ALA A 74 3.15 -6.08 6.71
N SER A 75 1.89 -6.17 7.12
CA SER A 75 0.90 -7.06 6.55
C SER A 75 -0.14 -6.22 5.81
N VAL A 76 -0.49 -6.63 4.59
CA VAL A 76 -1.44 -5.86 3.76
C VAL A 76 -2.32 -6.75 2.88
N TYR A 77 -3.47 -6.20 2.48
CA TYR A 77 -4.26 -6.68 1.35
C TYR A 77 -5.01 -5.51 0.71
N PHE A 78 -5.40 -5.66 -0.54
CA PHE A 78 -6.22 -4.68 -1.25
C PHE A 78 -7.68 -5.10 -1.24
N GLN A 79 -8.58 -4.11 -1.15
CA GLN A 79 -9.99 -4.37 -1.41
C GLN A 79 -10.18 -4.60 -2.92
N ALA A 80 -10.92 -5.65 -3.28
CA ALA A 80 -11.28 -5.99 -4.66
C ALA A 80 -12.24 -4.97 -5.28
#